data_AF-A0A3M2A1W4-F1
#
_entry.id   AF-A0A3M2A1W4-F1
#
_cell.length_a   1.000
_cell.length_b   1.000
_cell.length_c   1.000
_cell.angle_alpha   90.00
_cell.angle_beta   90.00
_cell.angle_gamma   90.00
#
_symmetry.space_group_name_H-M   'P 1'
#
loop_
_entity.id
_entity.type
_entity.pdbx_description
1 polymer ?
#
loop_
_entity_poly.entity_id
_entity_poly.type
_entity_poly.pdbx_seq_one_letter_code
_entity_poly.pdbx_strand_id
1 'polypeptide(L)'
;MRQTRRRRTCQGGLSKLPTQGARWHRRRPRASRGPACRGERLCGTDVHGDTDQRREPTGPSRRGRRSSSGRGHTPPLGHTPARDPEPPQGPPLAGKAPPPSLHTASTTVARLFLGIAIPESVAVRLTGLQGGIRGARWEPPEKLHLTLHFLGEVDGGTARRLVDALGHLESPAFDLELHGVGYFPPRGTARSLWVGVRRNPALLDLHRRTGRILERLGLDRDRRAFSPHVTIARLKQPDMAAVAGFVVRHATFSVPPFRVDRIVLFRSVLGKRGSHYRFEAVFPLGPKVPCDTP
;
A
#
# COMPACT_ATOMS: atom_id res chain seq x y z
N MET A 1 58.65 -15.01 55.24
CA MET A 1 59.38 -14.98 53.95
C MET A 1 58.75 -13.90 53.07
N ARG A 2 59.45 -12.76 52.96
CA ARG A 2 59.99 -12.18 51.71
C ARG A 2 58.91 -11.73 50.71
N GLN A 3 58.67 -10.41 50.68
CA GLN A 3 59.17 -9.47 49.65
C GLN A 3 58.15 -9.38 48.49
N THR A 4 57.73 -8.23 47.94
CA THR A 4 58.39 -6.93 47.83
C THR A 4 57.37 -5.85 47.43
N ARG A 5 57.62 -4.64 47.92
CA ARG A 5 57.05 -3.35 47.53
C ARG A 5 57.14 -3.09 46.02
N ARG A 6 56.21 -2.28 45.47
CA ARG A 6 56.47 -0.89 45.05
C ARG A 6 55.20 -0.18 44.55
N ARG A 7 54.92 0.96 45.19
CA ARG A 7 54.07 2.05 44.71
C ARG A 7 54.74 2.76 43.52
N ARG A 8 53.96 3.33 42.61
CA ARG A 8 54.10 4.72 42.15
C ARG A 8 52.85 5.19 41.40
N THR A 9 52.39 6.35 41.84
CA THR A 9 51.38 7.26 41.30
C THR A 9 51.91 8.04 40.09
N CYS A 10 50.97 8.53 39.26
CA CYS A 10 50.81 9.90 38.72
C CYS A 10 50.11 9.80 37.34
N GLN A 11 48.87 10.30 37.14
CA GLN A 11 48.42 11.69 37.03
C GLN A 11 48.36 12.16 35.57
N GLY A 12 47.19 12.65 35.13
CA GLY A 12 47.06 13.60 34.02
C GLY A 12 46.18 13.13 32.84
N GLY A 13 45.07 13.82 32.60
CA GLY A 13 44.37 13.75 31.31
C GLY A 13 42.88 14.10 31.34
N LEU A 14 42.54 15.38 31.50
CA LEU A 14 41.22 15.91 31.17
C LEU A 14 40.88 15.61 29.70
N SER A 15 39.62 15.27 29.39
CA SER A 15 38.73 16.10 28.54
C SER A 15 37.44 15.39 28.08
N LYS A 16 36.33 16.00 28.51
CA LYS A 16 35.04 16.27 27.84
C LYS A 16 34.65 15.44 26.59
N LEU A 17 33.44 14.88 26.68
CA LEU A 17 32.50 14.53 25.59
C LEU A 17 32.37 15.65 24.54
N PRO A 18 31.94 15.32 23.29
CA PRO A 18 30.51 15.52 23.03
C PRO A 18 29.84 14.49 22.10
N THR A 19 28.58 14.23 22.43
CA THR A 19 27.43 14.02 21.54
C THR A 19 27.55 14.69 20.16
N GLN A 20 27.26 13.94 19.09
CA GLN A 20 26.72 14.52 17.85
C GLN A 20 25.61 13.64 17.25
N GLY A 21 24.40 14.19 17.27
CA GLY A 21 23.28 13.76 16.45
C GLY A 21 23.37 14.35 15.05
N ALA A 22 23.09 13.54 14.03
CA ALA A 22 23.05 13.98 12.65
C ALA A 22 21.70 14.67 12.34
N ARG A 23 21.74 16.00 12.22
CA ARG A 23 20.67 16.84 11.65
C ARG A 23 20.70 16.73 10.12
N TRP A 24 19.55 16.45 9.52
CA TRP A 24 19.36 16.59 8.07
C TRP A 24 19.05 18.04 7.72
N HIS A 25 19.98 18.68 7.00
CA HIS A 25 19.84 20.04 6.47
C HIS A 25 18.73 20.10 5.40
N ARG A 26 17.73 20.96 5.62
CA ARG A 26 16.81 21.44 4.58
C ARG A 26 17.56 22.42 3.67
N ARG A 27 17.62 22.11 2.38
CA ARG A 27 18.06 23.05 1.34
C ARG A 27 17.01 24.17 1.18
N ARG A 28 17.47 25.43 1.26
CA ARG A 28 16.70 26.64 0.90
C ARG A 28 16.67 26.82 -0.62
N PRO A 29 15.57 27.28 -1.25
CA PRO A 29 15.62 27.81 -2.60
C PRO A 29 16.00 29.30 -2.60
N ARG A 30 16.70 29.69 -3.67
CA ARG A 30 17.17 31.04 -4.02
C ARG A 30 16.01 32.04 -4.14
N ALA A 31 16.25 33.26 -3.65
CA ALA A 31 15.43 34.43 -3.88
C ALA A 31 15.61 34.95 -5.33
N SER A 32 14.50 35.15 -6.03
CA SER A 32 14.42 35.98 -7.24
C SER A 32 13.83 37.33 -6.87
N ARG A 33 14.53 38.39 -7.30
CA ARG A 33 14.18 39.80 -7.16
C ARG A 33 12.88 40.12 -7.91
N GLY A 34 12.00 40.89 -7.28
CA GLY A 34 10.86 41.58 -7.90
C GLY A 34 10.79 43.02 -7.36
N PRO A 35 10.32 43.99 -8.17
CA PRO A 35 10.56 45.41 -7.91
C PRO A 35 9.56 46.06 -6.95
N ALA A 36 9.99 47.22 -6.47
CA ALA A 36 9.36 48.08 -5.49
C ALA A 36 7.94 48.57 -5.87
N CYS A 37 7.06 48.59 -4.87
CA CYS A 37 5.91 49.48 -4.85
C CYS A 37 5.92 50.30 -3.55
N ARG A 38 5.70 51.60 -3.73
CA ARG A 38 5.78 52.69 -2.76
C ARG A 38 4.73 52.53 -1.66
N GLY A 39 5.07 52.98 -0.46
CA GLY A 39 4.11 53.22 0.60
C GLY A 39 3.99 54.71 0.88
N GLU A 40 2.77 55.16 1.17
CA GLU A 40 2.38 56.30 2.02
C GLU A 40 1.02 55.89 2.64
N ARG A 41 0.92 55.63 3.95
CA ARG A 41 0.37 56.52 5.02
C ARG A 41 -0.87 57.29 4.55
N LEU A 42 -2.03 57.18 5.20
CA LEU A 42 -2.31 57.76 6.53
C LEU A 42 -3.52 57.11 7.24
N CYS A 43 -3.53 57.40 8.54
CA CYS A 43 -4.42 57.10 9.65
C CYS A 43 -5.88 57.58 9.55
N GLY A 44 -6.74 57.01 10.40
CA GLY A 44 -8.08 57.54 10.70
C GLY A 44 -8.93 56.55 11.48
N THR A 45 -8.96 56.70 12.81
CA THR A 45 -9.98 56.17 13.71
C THR A 45 -11.36 56.73 13.33
N ASP A 46 -12.45 55.99 13.54
CA ASP A 46 -13.56 56.44 14.37
C ASP A 46 -14.65 55.37 14.56
N VAL A 47 -15.09 55.33 15.82
CA VAL A 47 -16.24 54.65 16.39
C VAL A 47 -17.50 55.35 15.92
N HIS A 48 -18.60 54.63 15.64
CA HIS A 48 -19.99 55.01 15.99
C HIS A 48 -20.88 53.78 15.82
N GLY A 49 -21.64 53.45 16.88
CA GLY A 49 -22.69 52.44 16.82
C GLY A 49 -23.96 53.04 16.21
N ASP A 50 -24.83 52.16 15.71
CA ASP A 50 -26.26 52.40 15.85
C ASP A 50 -27.05 51.09 15.88
N THR A 51 -27.94 51.06 16.85
CA THR A 51 -29.13 50.25 17.02
C THR A 51 -30.11 50.53 15.87
N ASP A 52 -30.92 49.55 15.46
CA ASP A 52 -32.39 49.61 15.57
C ASP A 52 -33.05 48.45 14.80
N GLN A 53 -34.33 48.29 15.11
CA GLN A 53 -35.15 47.11 15.18
C GLN A 53 -35.92 46.81 13.88
N ARG A 54 -36.47 45.58 13.88
CA ARG A 54 -37.82 45.16 13.42
C ARG A 54 -38.37 45.78 12.13
N ARG A 55 -38.81 44.91 11.20
CA ARG A 55 -40.22 44.76 10.77
C ARG A 55 -40.40 43.63 9.73
N GLU A 56 -41.02 42.53 10.17
CA GLU A 56 -42.10 41.81 9.45
C GLU A 56 -43.30 42.79 9.31
N PRO A 57 -44.30 42.63 8.38
CA PRO A 57 -45.03 41.37 8.18
C PRO A 57 -45.75 41.09 6.81
N THR A 58 -46.29 39.85 6.74
CA THR A 58 -47.59 39.40 6.13
C THR A 58 -47.77 39.16 4.62
N GLY A 59 -48.28 37.95 4.30
CA GLY A 59 -48.71 37.44 2.96
C GLY A 59 -50.07 37.97 2.49
N PRO A 60 -51.02 37.19 1.88
CA PRO A 60 -51.01 35.78 1.42
C PRO A 60 -51.55 35.61 -0.04
N SER A 61 -51.51 34.39 -0.61
CA SER A 61 -52.51 33.96 -1.61
C SER A 61 -52.58 32.43 -1.76
N ARG A 62 -53.81 31.91 -1.75
CA ARG A 62 -54.25 30.51 -1.84
C ARG A 62 -54.87 30.24 -3.23
N ARG A 63 -55.04 28.95 -3.51
CA ARG A 63 -55.99 28.23 -4.42
C ARG A 63 -55.32 27.68 -5.69
N GLY A 64 -55.60 26.47 -6.16
CA GLY A 64 -56.57 25.41 -5.79
C GLY A 64 -56.04 24.05 -6.32
N ARG A 65 -56.22 22.93 -5.62
CA ARG A 65 -57.36 21.99 -5.56
C ARG A 65 -57.57 21.10 -6.81
N ARG A 66 -57.82 19.82 -6.48
CA ARG A 66 -58.39 18.64 -7.21
C ARG A 66 -57.33 17.68 -7.77
N SER A 67 -57.20 16.41 -7.37
CA SER A 67 -58.09 15.28 -7.00
C SER A 67 -58.58 14.42 -8.19
N SER A 68 -58.04 13.19 -8.30
CA SER A 68 -58.70 11.94 -8.74
C SER A 68 -57.63 10.81 -8.68
N SER A 69 -57.70 9.81 -7.80
CA SER A 69 -58.55 8.60 -7.80
C SER A 69 -58.49 7.78 -9.10
N GLY A 70 -57.93 6.58 -9.05
CA GLY A 70 -58.28 5.55 -10.03
C GLY A 70 -57.29 4.40 -10.26
N ARG A 71 -57.58 3.29 -9.58
CA ARG A 71 -57.49 1.90 -10.09
C ARG A 71 -56.11 1.25 -10.21
N GLY A 72 -55.97 0.17 -9.43
CA GLY A 72 -54.92 -0.80 -9.56
C GLY A 72 -55.03 -1.65 -10.82
N HIS A 73 -53.89 -2.17 -11.23
CA HIS A 73 -53.77 -3.40 -12.00
C HIS A 73 -52.53 -4.15 -11.52
N THR A 74 -52.77 -5.27 -10.85
CA THR A 74 -51.80 -6.34 -10.62
C THR A 74 -51.78 -7.23 -11.87
N PRO A 75 -50.61 -7.53 -12.46
CA PRO A 75 -50.46 -8.65 -13.37
C PRO A 75 -49.81 -9.86 -12.65
N PRO A 76 -49.99 -11.08 -13.19
CA PRO A 76 -49.91 -12.32 -12.42
C PRO A 76 -48.50 -12.90 -12.28
N LEU A 77 -48.42 -13.81 -11.30
CA LEU A 77 -47.30 -14.67 -10.94
C LEU A 77 -46.80 -15.51 -12.13
N GLY A 78 -45.57 -15.23 -12.55
CA GLY A 78 -44.77 -16.15 -13.37
C GLY A 78 -43.94 -17.04 -12.45
N HIS A 79 -44.29 -18.32 -12.40
CA HIS A 79 -43.52 -19.36 -11.75
C HIS A 79 -42.26 -19.65 -12.57
N THR A 80 -41.09 -19.31 -12.03
CA THR A 80 -39.80 -19.80 -12.53
C THR A 80 -39.38 -20.99 -11.66
N PRO A 81 -39.04 -22.15 -12.21
CA PRO A 81 -38.62 -23.30 -11.42
C PRO A 81 -37.30 -22.99 -10.68
N ALA A 82 -37.26 -23.36 -9.41
CA ALA A 82 -36.09 -23.33 -8.57
C ALA A 82 -34.94 -24.07 -9.25
N ARG A 83 -33.80 -23.39 -9.45
CA ARG A 83 -32.54 -24.06 -9.69
C ARG A 83 -31.96 -24.43 -8.34
N ASP A 84 -31.64 -25.71 -8.20
CA ASP A 84 -31.02 -26.29 -7.01
C ASP A 84 -29.79 -25.48 -6.57
N PRO A 85 -29.56 -25.28 -5.26
CA PRO A 85 -28.32 -24.69 -4.78
C PRO A 85 -27.16 -25.66 -5.03
N GLU A 86 -26.18 -25.20 -5.81
CA GLU A 86 -24.89 -25.85 -6.01
C GLU A 86 -24.22 -26.12 -4.64
N PRO A 87 -23.76 -27.34 -4.34
CA PRO A 87 -23.20 -27.67 -3.04
C PRO A 87 -21.89 -26.89 -2.78
N PRO A 88 -21.61 -26.50 -1.52
CA PRO A 88 -20.39 -25.79 -1.18
C PRO A 88 -19.17 -26.70 -1.44
N GLN A 89 -18.26 -26.25 -2.31
CA GLN A 89 -16.96 -26.91 -2.50
C GLN A 89 -16.16 -26.77 -1.21
N GLY A 90 -15.99 -27.90 -0.50
CA GLY A 90 -15.13 -28.01 0.66
C GLY A 90 -13.66 -27.73 0.32
N PRO A 91 -12.82 -27.47 1.34
CA PRO A 91 -11.41 -27.16 1.14
C PRO A 91 -10.68 -28.36 0.50
N PRO A 92 -9.78 -28.15 -0.49
CA PRO A 92 -9.02 -29.24 -1.08
C PRO A 92 -8.06 -29.81 -0.03
N LEU A 93 -8.22 -31.11 0.21
CA LEU A 93 -7.32 -31.97 0.96
C LEU A 93 -5.89 -31.88 0.38
N ALA A 94 -4.91 -31.89 1.27
CA ALA A 94 -3.49 -31.85 0.99
C ALA A 94 -3.07 -32.93 -0.03
N GLY A 95 -2.80 -32.52 -1.27
CA GLY A 95 -2.20 -33.34 -2.32
C GLY A 95 -0.74 -32.94 -2.52
N LYS A 96 0.15 -33.95 -2.50
CA LYS A 96 1.59 -33.83 -2.79
C LYS A 96 1.87 -32.94 -4.01
N ALA A 97 2.92 -32.13 -3.90
CA ALA A 97 3.45 -31.35 -5.02
C ALA A 97 3.68 -32.25 -6.24
N PRO A 98 3.16 -31.89 -7.43
CA PRO A 98 3.45 -32.65 -8.64
C PRO A 98 4.94 -32.52 -8.98
N PRO A 99 5.62 -33.59 -9.43
CA PRO A 99 6.99 -33.49 -9.90
C PRO A 99 7.07 -32.60 -11.14
N PRO A 100 8.17 -31.87 -11.37
CA PRO A 100 8.32 -31.02 -12.55
C PRO A 100 8.45 -31.90 -13.80
N SER A 101 7.37 -32.05 -14.55
CA SER A 101 7.39 -32.64 -15.88
C SER A 101 8.16 -31.72 -16.83
N LEU A 102 9.39 -32.10 -17.15
CA LEU A 102 10.11 -31.63 -18.33
C LEU A 102 9.30 -32.07 -19.56
N HIS A 103 8.72 -31.16 -20.33
CA HIS A 103 8.63 -31.22 -21.80
C HIS A 103 8.13 -29.88 -22.37
N THR A 104 8.86 -29.41 -23.38
CA THR A 104 8.57 -28.30 -24.31
C THR A 104 8.71 -26.88 -23.74
N ALA A 105 9.62 -26.11 -24.35
CA ALA A 105 9.75 -24.67 -24.16
C ALA A 105 8.48 -23.99 -24.68
N SER A 106 7.52 -23.76 -23.79
CA SER A 106 6.36 -22.94 -24.09
C SER A 106 6.81 -21.48 -24.18
N THR A 107 6.76 -20.90 -25.37
CA THR A 107 6.95 -19.46 -25.65
C THR A 107 5.78 -18.64 -25.09
N THR A 108 5.35 -18.93 -23.87
CA THR A 108 4.25 -18.19 -23.24
C THR A 108 4.86 -17.03 -22.47
N VAL A 109 4.64 -15.82 -22.97
CA VAL A 109 4.96 -14.57 -22.27
C VAL A 109 4.00 -14.43 -21.09
N ALA A 110 4.54 -14.28 -19.89
CA ALA A 110 3.79 -14.13 -18.66
C ALA A 110 4.01 -12.73 -18.07
N ARG A 111 2.94 -12.08 -17.61
CA ARG A 111 3.09 -10.83 -16.86
C ARG A 111 3.41 -11.14 -15.40
N LEU A 112 4.65 -10.90 -14.98
CA LEU A 112 5.16 -11.28 -13.66
C LEU A 112 5.46 -10.07 -12.77
N PHE A 113 5.38 -10.28 -11.46
CA PHE A 113 5.93 -9.37 -10.46
C PHE A 113 6.35 -10.14 -9.20
N LEU A 114 7.36 -9.65 -8.50
CA LEU A 114 7.83 -10.21 -7.24
C LEU A 114 7.23 -9.41 -6.08
N GLY A 115 6.71 -10.08 -5.06
CA GLY A 115 6.08 -9.41 -3.93
C GLY A 115 6.02 -10.25 -2.66
N ILE A 116 5.44 -9.66 -1.62
CA ILE A 116 5.10 -10.29 -0.35
C ILE A 116 3.59 -10.41 -0.27
N ALA A 117 3.10 -11.63 -0.06
CA ALA A 117 1.69 -11.88 0.20
C ALA A 117 1.31 -11.35 1.60
N ILE A 118 0.13 -10.75 1.71
CA ILE A 118 -0.36 -10.24 2.99
C ILE A 118 -1.11 -11.36 3.72
N PRO A 119 -0.77 -11.65 4.99
CA PRO A 119 -1.51 -12.64 5.78
C PRO A 119 -2.99 -12.27 5.90
N GLU A 120 -3.86 -13.27 5.96
CA GLU A 120 -5.31 -13.07 6.04
C GLU A 120 -5.73 -12.13 7.17
N SER A 121 -5.14 -12.28 8.35
CA SER A 121 -5.40 -11.42 9.52
C SER A 121 -5.09 -9.94 9.27
N VAL A 122 -4.08 -9.66 8.44
CA VAL A 122 -3.72 -8.29 8.02
C VAL A 122 -4.63 -7.83 6.89
N ALA A 123 -4.95 -8.72 5.95
CA ALA A 123 -5.86 -8.43 4.84
C ALA A 123 -7.25 -8.00 5.34
N VAL A 124 -7.81 -8.68 6.35
CA VAL A 124 -9.07 -8.32 7.00
C VAL A 124 -9.03 -6.90 7.54
N ARG A 125 -7.96 -6.52 8.25
CA ARG A 125 -7.78 -5.16 8.78
C ARG A 125 -7.70 -4.11 7.68
N LEU A 126 -6.99 -4.42 6.59
CA LEU A 126 -6.90 -3.53 5.43
C LEU A 126 -8.24 -3.40 4.72
N THR A 127 -9.03 -4.47 4.63
CA THR A 127 -10.36 -4.41 4.03
C THR A 127 -11.35 -3.61 4.88
N GLY A 128 -11.13 -3.52 6.20
CA GLY A 128 -11.89 -2.62 7.07
C GLY A 128 -11.75 -1.14 6.73
N LEU A 129 -10.71 -0.74 5.97
CA LEU A 129 -10.57 0.62 5.45
C LEU A 129 -11.44 0.90 4.22
N GLN A 130 -12.01 -0.13 3.59
CA GLN A 130 -12.66 0.01 2.29
C GLN A 130 -14.00 0.74 2.43
N GLY A 131 -14.14 1.83 1.68
CA GLY A 131 -15.37 2.63 1.63
C GLY A 131 -15.12 4.13 1.68
N GLY A 132 -16.21 4.90 1.65
CA GLY A 132 -16.15 6.36 1.83
C GLY A 132 -15.59 7.18 0.65
N ILE A 133 -15.26 6.55 -0.48
CA ILE A 133 -14.85 7.22 -1.72
C ILE A 133 -15.66 6.67 -2.89
N ARG A 134 -16.46 7.53 -3.52
CA ARG A 134 -17.33 7.14 -4.63
C ARG A 134 -16.50 6.77 -5.86
N GLY A 135 -16.83 5.64 -6.49
CA GLY A 135 -16.14 5.17 -7.70
C GLY A 135 -14.75 4.59 -7.46
N ALA A 136 -14.32 4.44 -6.21
CA ALA A 136 -13.11 3.71 -5.88
C ALA A 136 -13.29 2.21 -6.18
N ARG A 137 -12.34 1.62 -6.90
CA ARG A 137 -12.24 0.18 -7.08
C ARG A 137 -11.34 -0.38 -5.98
N TRP A 138 -11.95 -0.92 -4.94
CA TRP A 138 -11.23 -1.56 -3.84
C TRP A 138 -10.63 -2.89 -4.26
N GLU A 139 -9.42 -3.16 -3.81
CA GLU A 139 -8.74 -4.43 -4.06
C GLU A 139 -9.28 -5.48 -3.06
N PRO A 140 -9.73 -6.65 -3.54
CA PRO A 140 -10.18 -7.72 -2.67
C PRO A 140 -9.02 -8.31 -1.85
N PRO A 141 -9.28 -8.98 -0.70
CA PRO A 141 -8.26 -9.49 0.20
C PRO A 141 -7.18 -10.31 -0.49
N GLU A 142 -7.56 -11.16 -1.45
CA GLU A 142 -6.67 -12.10 -2.15
C GLU A 142 -5.69 -11.39 -3.10
N LYS A 143 -5.96 -10.12 -3.42
CA LYS A 143 -5.07 -9.28 -4.23
C LYS A 143 -4.17 -8.38 -3.42
N LEU A 144 -4.34 -8.29 -2.11
CA LEU A 144 -3.49 -7.46 -1.28
C LEU A 144 -2.09 -8.05 -1.21
N HIS A 145 -1.11 -7.26 -1.67
CA HIS A 145 0.30 -7.63 -1.67
C HIS A 145 1.15 -6.38 -1.54
N LEU A 146 2.38 -6.55 -1.06
CA LEU A 146 3.43 -5.55 -1.13
C LEU A 146 4.32 -5.91 -2.32
N THR A 147 4.35 -5.07 -3.35
CA THR A 147 5.18 -5.31 -4.54
C THR A 147 6.64 -4.94 -4.26
N LEU A 148 7.56 -5.85 -4.57
CA LEU A 148 9.01 -5.59 -4.57
C LEU A 148 9.47 -5.11 -5.94
N HIS A 149 9.16 -5.86 -7.00
CA HIS A 149 9.56 -5.53 -8.38
C HIS A 149 8.44 -5.86 -9.36
N PHE A 150 8.08 -4.92 -10.22
CA PHE A 150 7.25 -5.20 -11.40
C PHE A 150 8.15 -5.61 -12.55
N LEU A 151 7.98 -6.83 -13.07
CA LEU A 151 8.82 -7.38 -14.14
C LEU A 151 8.20 -7.17 -15.53
N GLY A 152 6.90 -6.92 -15.58
CA GLY A 152 6.19 -6.80 -16.86
C GLY A 152 6.08 -8.15 -17.53
N GLU A 153 6.20 -8.16 -18.86
CA GLU A 153 6.13 -9.37 -19.67
C GLU A 153 7.48 -10.08 -19.70
N VAL A 154 7.50 -11.35 -19.29
CA VAL A 154 8.70 -12.18 -19.19
C VAL A 154 8.45 -13.49 -19.95
N ASP A 155 9.38 -13.88 -20.82
CA ASP A 155 9.31 -15.15 -21.55
C ASP A 155 9.52 -16.35 -20.62
N GLY A 156 9.01 -17.51 -21.01
CA GLY A 156 9.09 -18.73 -20.19
C GLY A 156 10.51 -19.19 -19.84
N GLY A 157 11.49 -18.96 -20.72
CA GLY A 157 12.89 -19.31 -20.46
C GLY A 157 13.50 -18.41 -19.38
N THR A 158 13.30 -17.10 -19.48
CA THR A 158 13.74 -16.13 -18.48
C THR A 158 13.00 -16.33 -17.15
N ALA A 159 11.70 -16.65 -17.18
CA ALA A 159 10.94 -16.95 -15.96
C ALA A 159 11.50 -18.17 -15.21
N ARG A 160 11.89 -19.24 -15.91
CA ARG A 160 12.54 -20.42 -15.29
C ARG A 160 13.86 -20.05 -14.63
N ARG A 161 14.75 -19.35 -15.35
CA ARG A 161 16.04 -18.88 -14.78
C ARG A 161 15.83 -17.98 -13.56
N LEU A 162 14.78 -17.16 -13.56
CA LEU A 162 14.41 -16.34 -12.41
C LEU A 162 13.99 -17.19 -11.21
N VAL A 163 13.15 -18.20 -11.42
CA VAL A 163 12.74 -19.11 -10.35
C VAL A 163 13.94 -19.83 -9.75
N ASP A 164 14.83 -20.36 -10.59
CA ASP A 164 16.06 -21.03 -10.12
C ASP A 164 16.93 -20.09 -9.29
N ALA A 165 17.21 -18.88 -9.82
CA ALA A 165 18.04 -17.90 -9.13
C ALA A 165 17.43 -17.43 -7.79
N LEU A 166 16.11 -17.27 -7.72
CA LEU A 166 15.41 -16.94 -6.47
C LEU A 166 15.37 -18.11 -5.48
N GLY A 167 15.40 -19.37 -5.94
CA GLY A 167 15.49 -20.56 -5.07
C GLY A 167 16.79 -20.63 -4.26
N HIS A 168 17.85 -20.00 -4.78
CA HIS A 168 19.13 -19.86 -4.09
C HIS A 168 19.23 -18.60 -3.21
N LEU A 169 18.18 -17.78 -3.13
CA LEU A 169 18.18 -16.60 -2.28
C LEU A 169 18.19 -17.01 -0.80
N GLU A 170 19.23 -16.55 -0.09
CA GLU A 170 19.28 -16.63 1.37
C GLU A 170 19.06 -15.26 1.97
N SER A 171 17.97 -15.14 2.74
CA SER A 171 17.60 -13.91 3.44
C SER A 171 16.81 -14.28 4.69
N PRO A 172 17.08 -13.65 5.85
CA PRO A 172 16.36 -13.95 7.08
C PRO A 172 14.90 -13.49 6.96
N ALA A 173 14.00 -14.22 7.59
CA ALA A 173 12.64 -13.75 7.81
C ALA A 173 12.64 -12.58 8.80
N PHE A 174 11.70 -11.65 8.63
CA PHE A 174 11.62 -10.40 9.39
C PHE A 174 10.16 -9.99 9.60
N ASP A 175 9.92 -9.01 10.47
CA ASP A 175 8.57 -8.54 10.76
C ASP A 175 8.31 -7.20 10.08
N LEU A 176 7.10 -7.03 9.54
CA LEU A 176 6.65 -5.78 8.92
C LEU A 176 5.51 -5.15 9.68
N GLU A 177 5.54 -3.82 9.79
CA GLU A 177 4.45 -3.03 10.34
C GLU A 177 3.88 -2.13 9.23
N LEU A 178 2.55 -2.17 9.05
CA LEU A 178 1.85 -1.26 8.16
C LEU A 178 1.40 -0.03 8.94
N HIS A 179 1.58 1.15 8.36
CA HIS A 179 1.20 2.41 8.99
C HIS A 179 0.82 3.47 7.95
N GLY A 180 -0.15 4.28 8.32
CA GLY A 180 -0.59 5.43 7.55
C GLY A 180 -1.25 5.05 6.22
N VAL A 181 -2.04 6.00 5.72
CA VAL A 181 -2.68 5.90 4.42
C VAL A 181 -2.17 7.01 3.53
N GLY A 182 -1.97 6.73 2.25
CA GLY A 182 -1.61 7.73 1.26
C GLY A 182 -2.20 7.42 -0.09
N TYR A 183 -1.85 8.25 -1.07
CA TYR A 183 -2.22 8.06 -2.45
C TYR A 183 -1.07 8.35 -3.41
N PHE A 184 -1.14 7.79 -4.61
CA PHE A 184 -0.26 8.15 -5.72
C PHE A 184 -1.07 8.62 -6.93
N PRO A 185 -0.50 9.50 -7.78
CA PRO A 185 0.71 10.29 -7.54
C PRO A 185 0.50 11.34 -6.41
N PRO A 186 1.57 11.84 -5.77
CA PRO A 186 1.44 12.81 -4.67
C PRO A 186 0.94 14.20 -5.13
N ARG A 187 1.08 14.50 -6.43
CA ARG A 187 0.57 15.71 -7.06
C ARG A 187 -0.33 15.35 -8.23
N GLY A 188 -1.39 16.13 -8.42
CA GLY A 188 -2.42 15.87 -9.43
C GLY A 188 -3.47 14.88 -8.95
N THR A 189 -4.19 14.28 -9.90
CA THR A 189 -5.30 13.37 -9.62
C THR A 189 -4.81 12.04 -9.08
N ALA A 190 -5.28 11.67 -7.89
CA ALA A 190 -5.00 10.37 -7.28
C ALA A 190 -5.49 9.21 -8.18
N ARG A 191 -4.64 8.19 -8.33
CA ARG A 191 -4.86 6.98 -9.13
C ARG A 191 -4.84 5.71 -8.28
N SER A 192 -4.20 5.73 -7.13
CA SER A 192 -4.23 4.63 -6.17
C SER A 192 -4.21 5.12 -4.74
N LEU A 193 -4.90 4.39 -3.86
CA LEU A 193 -4.81 4.49 -2.41
C LEU A 193 -4.02 3.31 -1.88
N TRP A 194 -3.23 3.56 -0.85
CA TRP A 194 -2.34 2.57 -0.29
C TRP A 194 -2.13 2.77 1.21
N VAL A 195 -1.70 1.69 1.88
CA VAL A 195 -1.20 1.70 3.25
C VAL A 195 0.32 1.58 3.22
N GLY A 196 1.00 2.46 3.97
CA GLY A 196 2.46 2.53 4.00
C GLY A 196 3.08 1.43 4.84
N VAL A 197 4.37 1.20 4.66
CA VAL A 197 5.16 0.25 5.47
C VAL A 197 6.16 1.06 6.28
N ARG A 198 6.27 0.78 7.59
CA ARG A 198 7.30 1.45 8.41
C ARG A 198 8.68 1.10 7.88
N ARG A 199 9.62 2.04 8.02
CA ARG A 199 10.99 1.84 7.53
C ARG A 199 11.58 0.59 8.16
N ASN A 200 11.88 -0.39 7.32
CA ASN A 200 12.41 -1.68 7.74
C ASN A 200 13.70 -1.98 6.96
N PRO A 201 14.88 -2.04 7.61
CA PRO A 201 16.14 -2.33 6.94
C PRO A 201 16.19 -3.70 6.25
N ALA A 202 15.54 -4.73 6.81
CA ALA A 202 15.49 -6.06 6.23
C ALA A 202 14.70 -6.09 4.92
N LEU A 203 13.57 -5.37 4.85
CA LEU A 203 12.81 -5.20 3.60
C LEU A 203 13.63 -4.48 2.52
N LEU A 204 14.38 -3.44 2.89
CA LEU A 204 15.24 -2.71 1.96
C LEU A 204 16.41 -3.58 1.46
N ASP A 205 17.01 -4.38 2.33
CA ASP A 205 18.03 -5.36 1.94
C ASP A 205 17.44 -6.43 0.99
N LEU A 206 16.28 -7.00 1.32
CA LEU A 206 15.59 -7.97 0.48
C LEU A 206 15.28 -7.41 -0.92
N HIS A 207 14.73 -6.19 -0.99
CA HIS A 207 14.49 -5.51 -2.27
C HIS A 207 15.78 -5.32 -3.07
N ARG A 208 16.88 -4.95 -2.42
CA ARG A 208 18.20 -4.80 -3.06
C ARG A 208 18.76 -6.13 -3.56
N ARG A 209 18.70 -7.20 -2.75
CA ARG A 209 19.21 -8.53 -3.13
C ARG A 209 18.45 -9.10 -4.32
N THR A 210 17.12 -9.06 -4.26
CA THR A 210 16.26 -9.50 -5.37
C THR A 210 16.49 -8.64 -6.61
N GLY A 211 16.65 -7.32 -6.47
CA GLY A 211 17.01 -6.42 -7.57
C GLY A 211 18.31 -6.81 -8.29
N ARG A 212 19.35 -7.22 -7.55
CA ARG A 212 20.62 -7.70 -8.15
C ARG A 212 20.45 -9.01 -8.91
N ILE A 213 19.55 -9.90 -8.46
CA ILE A 213 19.22 -11.13 -9.18
C ILE A 213 18.57 -10.78 -10.53
N LEU A 214 17.61 -9.85 -10.53
CA LEU A 214 16.94 -9.37 -11.74
C LEU A 214 17.94 -8.76 -12.74
N GLU A 215 18.84 -7.88 -12.27
CA GLU A 215 19.89 -7.27 -13.11
C GLU A 215 20.77 -8.31 -13.80
N ARG A 216 21.22 -9.34 -13.08
CA ARG A 216 22.04 -10.43 -13.65
C ARG A 216 21.32 -11.23 -14.73
N LEU A 217 20.00 -11.25 -14.68
CA LEU A 217 19.15 -11.94 -15.67
C LEU A 217 18.72 -11.03 -16.82
N GLY A 218 19.18 -9.76 -16.85
CA GLY A 218 18.82 -8.78 -17.87
C GLY A 218 17.38 -8.27 -17.74
N LEU A 219 16.75 -8.43 -16.57
CA LEU A 219 15.41 -7.91 -16.30
C LEU A 219 15.49 -6.48 -15.79
N ASP A 220 14.71 -5.60 -16.41
CA ASP A 220 14.64 -4.19 -16.03
C ASP A 220 14.14 -4.02 -14.60
N ARG A 221 14.80 -3.14 -13.86
CA ARG A 221 14.35 -2.69 -12.54
C ARG A 221 13.51 -1.44 -12.67
N ASP A 222 12.58 -1.26 -11.73
CA ASP A 222 11.92 0.04 -11.59
C ASP A 222 12.97 1.11 -11.25
N ARG A 223 13.07 2.13 -12.11
CA ARG A 223 14.00 3.26 -11.96
C ARG A 223 13.54 4.21 -10.86
N ARG A 224 12.30 4.09 -10.41
CA ARG A 224 11.73 4.92 -9.34
C ARG A 224 12.28 4.49 -7.98
N ALA A 225 12.32 5.44 -7.05
CA ALA A 225 12.66 5.12 -5.67
C ALA A 225 11.64 4.13 -5.10
N PHE A 226 12.15 3.08 -4.44
CA PHE A 226 11.32 2.08 -3.79
C PHE A 226 10.55 2.73 -2.62
N SER A 227 9.22 2.77 -2.75
CA SER A 227 8.30 3.23 -1.72
C SER A 227 7.41 2.04 -1.33
N PRO A 228 7.74 1.31 -0.25
CA PRO A 228 7.02 0.09 0.12
C PRO A 228 5.61 0.43 0.60
N HIS A 229 4.60 -0.17 -0.05
CA HIS A 229 3.19 0.08 0.23
C HIS A 229 2.34 -1.13 -0.19
N VAL A 230 1.15 -1.23 0.39
CA VAL A 230 0.09 -2.16 -0.05
C VAL A 230 -1.01 -1.34 -0.70
N THR A 231 -1.28 -1.58 -1.98
CA THR A 231 -2.39 -0.88 -2.66
C THR A 231 -3.73 -1.45 -2.20
N ILE A 232 -4.63 -0.59 -1.71
CA ILE A 232 -5.96 -0.97 -1.23
C ILE A 232 -7.07 -0.56 -2.18
N ALA A 233 -6.84 0.43 -3.05
CA ALA A 233 -7.80 0.83 -4.06
C ALA A 233 -7.14 1.47 -5.29
N ARG A 234 -7.81 1.34 -6.43
CA ARG A 234 -7.55 2.08 -7.66
C ARG A 234 -8.65 3.11 -7.89
N LEU A 235 -8.26 4.30 -8.29
CA LEU A 235 -9.16 5.45 -8.44
C LEU A 235 -9.20 5.91 -9.89
N LYS A 236 -10.42 6.10 -10.42
CA LYS A 236 -10.65 6.70 -11.74
C LYS A 236 -11.37 8.03 -11.54
N GLN A 237 -10.63 9.13 -11.70
CA GLN A 237 -11.14 10.50 -11.52
C GLN A 237 -11.89 10.69 -10.19
N PRO A 238 -11.23 10.42 -9.05
CA PRO A 238 -11.86 10.58 -7.74
C PRO A 238 -12.11 12.06 -7.42
N ASP A 239 -13.07 12.32 -6.54
CA ASP A 239 -13.12 13.59 -5.80
C ASP A 239 -11.92 13.67 -4.85
N MET A 240 -11.06 14.66 -5.08
CA MET A 240 -9.85 14.85 -4.29
C MET A 240 -10.14 15.28 -2.85
N ALA A 241 -11.28 15.94 -2.58
CA ALA A 241 -11.68 16.29 -1.22
C ALA A 241 -12.02 15.03 -0.43
N ALA A 242 -12.77 14.10 -1.03
CA ALA A 242 -13.06 12.79 -0.43
C ALA A 242 -11.78 11.97 -0.18
N VAL A 243 -10.82 11.97 -1.12
CA VAL A 243 -9.53 11.29 -0.97
C VAL A 243 -8.71 11.90 0.18
N ALA A 244 -8.60 13.22 0.23
CA ALA A 244 -7.88 13.91 1.30
C ALA A 244 -8.53 13.66 2.66
N GLY A 245 -9.86 13.74 2.74
CA GLY A 245 -10.62 13.40 3.95
C GLY A 245 -10.41 11.96 4.39
N PHE A 246 -10.34 11.01 3.44
CA PHE A 246 -10.04 9.61 3.74
C PHE A 246 -8.65 9.44 4.37
N VAL A 247 -7.63 10.09 3.82
CA VAL A 247 -6.27 10.06 4.38
C VAL A 247 -6.24 10.63 5.79
N VAL A 248 -6.89 11.79 6.02
CA VAL A 248 -6.94 12.43 7.35
C VAL A 248 -7.63 11.52 8.37
N ARG A 249 -8.79 10.94 8.03
CA ARG A 249 -9.52 10.04 8.92
C ARG A 249 -8.72 8.80 9.33
N HIS A 250 -7.83 8.33 8.48
CA HIS A 250 -7.04 7.11 8.70
C HIS A 250 -5.55 7.41 8.92
N ALA A 251 -5.19 8.64 9.30
CA ALA A 251 -3.80 9.05 9.47
C ALA A 251 -3.07 8.23 10.54
N THR A 252 -3.79 7.78 11.57
CA THR A 252 -3.28 6.95 12.68
C THR A 252 -3.45 5.46 12.46
N PHE A 253 -3.97 5.03 11.29
CA PHE A 253 -4.14 3.61 11.00
C PHE A 253 -2.79 2.88 11.07
N SER A 254 -2.77 1.79 11.81
CA SER A 254 -1.63 0.88 11.90
C SER A 254 -2.10 -0.56 12.02
N VAL A 255 -1.25 -1.47 11.57
CA VAL A 255 -1.41 -2.91 11.80
C VAL A 255 -0.23 -3.37 12.63
N PRO A 256 -0.45 -4.19 13.69
CA PRO A 256 0.64 -4.78 14.46
C PRO A 256 1.66 -5.50 13.57
N PRO A 257 2.93 -5.62 14.01
CA PRO A 257 3.94 -6.36 13.27
C PRO A 257 3.48 -7.77 12.90
N PHE A 258 3.72 -8.17 11.66
CA PHE A 258 3.46 -9.52 11.19
C PHE A 258 4.71 -10.12 10.53
N ARG A 259 4.88 -11.43 10.68
CA ARG A 259 6.02 -12.16 10.17
C ARG A 259 5.97 -12.28 8.64
N VAL A 260 7.08 -11.93 7.99
CA VAL A 260 7.35 -12.23 6.58
C VAL A 260 8.37 -13.34 6.51
N ASP A 261 7.90 -14.52 6.12
CA ASP A 261 8.66 -15.77 6.04
C ASP A 261 8.82 -16.26 4.60
N ARG A 262 8.31 -15.54 3.61
CA ARG A 262 8.38 -15.89 2.19
C ARG A 262 8.19 -14.70 1.27
N ILE A 263 8.76 -14.79 0.08
CA ILE A 263 8.40 -13.95 -1.07
C ILE A 263 7.74 -14.82 -2.15
N VAL A 264 6.95 -14.18 -3.00
CA VAL A 264 6.15 -14.86 -4.02
C VAL A 264 6.39 -14.20 -5.36
N LEU A 265 6.63 -15.03 -6.37
CA LEU A 265 6.56 -14.62 -7.78
C LEU A 265 5.10 -14.78 -8.22
N PHE A 266 4.47 -13.67 -8.56
CA PHE A 266 3.08 -13.64 -8.97
C PHE A 266 2.98 -13.59 -10.49
N ARG A 267 2.00 -14.30 -11.03
CA ARG A 267 1.53 -14.18 -12.41
C ARG A 267 0.23 -13.39 -12.44
N SER A 268 0.20 -12.30 -13.18
CA SER A 268 -1.00 -11.51 -13.45
C SER A 268 -1.69 -12.02 -14.71
N VAL A 269 -2.82 -12.71 -14.53
CA VAL A 269 -3.64 -13.21 -15.65
C VAL A 269 -4.80 -12.24 -15.88
N LEU A 270 -4.95 -11.71 -17.08
CA LEU A 270 -6.06 -10.83 -17.43
C LEU A 270 -7.32 -11.69 -17.65
N GLY A 271 -8.35 -11.48 -16.84
CA GLY A 271 -9.66 -12.13 -16.99
C GLY A 271 -10.75 -11.15 -17.43
N LYS A 272 -11.91 -11.70 -17.84
CA LYS A 272 -13.09 -10.94 -18.28
C LYS A 272 -13.62 -9.94 -17.22
N ARG A 273 -13.32 -10.16 -15.93
CA ARG A 273 -13.73 -9.30 -14.80
C ARG A 273 -12.56 -8.51 -14.16
N GLY A 274 -11.41 -8.49 -14.82
CA GLY A 274 -10.16 -7.88 -14.32
C GLY A 274 -9.04 -8.91 -14.16
N SER A 275 -7.87 -8.47 -13.70
CA SER A 275 -6.75 -9.37 -13.45
C SER A 275 -7.00 -10.27 -12.24
N HIS A 276 -6.47 -11.49 -12.25
CA HIS A 276 -6.34 -12.33 -11.06
C HIS A 276 -4.86 -12.67 -10.88
N TYR A 277 -4.42 -12.77 -9.62
CA TYR A 277 -3.05 -13.14 -9.30
C TYR A 277 -2.98 -14.62 -8.97
N ARG A 278 -2.05 -15.32 -9.59
CA ARG A 278 -1.70 -16.71 -9.26
C ARG A 278 -0.27 -16.75 -8.75
N PHE A 279 0.01 -17.62 -7.80
CA PHE A 279 1.37 -17.90 -7.37
C PHE A 279 2.05 -18.71 -8.48
N GLU A 280 3.16 -18.18 -9.00
CA GLU A 280 4.04 -18.88 -9.93
C GLU A 280 5.05 -19.72 -9.14
N ALA A 281 5.64 -19.12 -8.10
CA ALA A 281 6.60 -19.77 -7.21
C ALA A 281 6.63 -19.06 -5.85
N VAL A 282 6.97 -19.80 -4.79
CA VAL A 282 7.10 -19.30 -3.42
C VAL A 282 8.51 -19.60 -2.93
N PHE A 283 9.16 -18.59 -2.35
CA PHE A 283 10.54 -18.68 -1.87
C PHE A 283 10.57 -18.36 -0.37
N PRO A 284 10.91 -19.34 0.49
CA PRO A 284 10.96 -19.11 1.93
C PRO A 284 12.11 -18.17 2.30
N LEU A 285 11.90 -17.42 3.38
CA LEU A 285 12.88 -16.60 4.06
C LEU A 285 13.15 -17.19 5.45
N GLY A 286 14.34 -17.00 5.96
CA GLY A 286 14.78 -17.61 7.22
C GLY A 286 15.56 -18.91 7.00
N PRO A 287 15.89 -19.62 8.09
CA PRO A 287 16.61 -20.89 7.98
C PRO A 287 15.80 -21.87 7.13
N LYS A 288 16.44 -22.41 6.09
CA LYS A 288 15.91 -23.55 5.36
C LYS A 288 15.89 -24.70 6.36
N VAL A 289 14.71 -25.08 6.84
CA VAL A 289 14.57 -26.31 7.61
C VAL A 289 15.03 -27.42 6.68
N PRO A 290 16.10 -28.18 7.01
CA PRO A 290 16.47 -29.34 6.22
C PRO A 290 15.25 -30.25 6.13
N CYS A 291 14.93 -30.75 4.94
CA CYS A 291 13.98 -31.83 4.81
C CYS A 291 14.62 -33.11 5.39
N ASP A 292 14.70 -33.19 6.71
CA ASP A 292 14.98 -34.45 7.40
C ASP A 292 13.70 -35.28 7.28
N THR A 293 13.80 -36.23 6.36
CA THR A 293 12.78 -37.23 6.01
C THR A 293 12.75 -38.29 7.10
N PRO A 294 11.59 -38.69 7.64
CA PRO A 294 11.46 -40.01 8.24
C PRO A 294 11.30 -41.10 7.16
#